data_AF-A0A564G3H3-F1
#
_entry.id   AF-A0A564G3H3-F1
#
_cell.length_a   1.000
_cell.length_b   1.000
_cell.length_c   1.000
_cell.angle_alpha   90.00
_cell.angle_beta   90.00
_cell.angle_gamma   90.00
#
_symmetry.space_group_name_H-M   'P 1'
#
loop_
_entity.id
_entity.type
_entity.pdbx_description
1 polymer ?
#
loop_
_entity_poly.entity_id
_entity_poly.type
_entity_poly.pdbx_seq_one_letter_code
_entity_poly.pdbx_strand_id
1 'polypeptide(L)'
;MMRAASPPEGASAGARQRPPGALVRPRLRLLLVLCAAPLLSSPAVAAGDGPAGASAPAAPSSSGDAAQAASGQTGYRRMLAREAETRGLPPAIADAVAYVESGYDAGAVGGVGELGLMQVRPTTAAMLGHTGPAGALLDPATNIRFGVAYLAQAWKLAQGDLCRTLMKYRAGHGEERMSPRSATYCQRVRVRLAAADASLAGAALHSFQGGVRGIPAARLTERDPRSAIARRLWAEHAARVRGIGARIDRIMGGG
;
A
#
# COMPACT_ATOMS: atom_id res chain seq x y z
N MET A 1 -20.60 69.71 -42.94
CA MET A 1 -20.67 69.47 -44.40
C MET A 1 -19.75 68.31 -44.73
N MET A 2 -20.30 67.28 -45.39
CA MET A 2 -19.65 66.22 -46.20
C MET A 2 -18.63 65.27 -45.52
N ARG A 3 -18.54 63.97 -45.81
CA ARG A 3 -19.38 62.94 -46.45
C ARG A 3 -18.61 61.61 -46.27
N ALA A 4 -19.31 60.51 -46.12
CA ALA A 4 -18.77 59.15 -45.96
C ALA A 4 -17.99 58.65 -47.18
N ALA A 5 -17.07 57.69 -46.97
CA ALA A 5 -16.66 56.71 -47.96
C ALA A 5 -16.08 55.43 -47.30
N SER A 6 -16.71 54.30 -47.59
CA SER A 6 -16.18 52.93 -47.57
C SER A 6 -16.65 52.26 -48.88
N PRO A 7 -16.25 51.03 -49.21
CA PRO A 7 -14.94 50.51 -49.65
C PRO A 7 -15.00 49.98 -51.12
N PRO A 8 -13.98 49.26 -51.62
CA PRO A 8 -14.24 48.04 -52.43
C PRO A 8 -13.40 46.84 -51.93
N GLU A 9 -13.93 45.62 -51.74
CA GLU A 9 -14.44 44.58 -52.68
C GLU A 9 -13.36 43.88 -53.54
N GLY A 10 -13.24 42.54 -53.36
CA GLY A 10 -12.57 41.57 -54.23
C GLY A 10 -11.25 40.99 -53.68
N ALA A 11 -10.93 39.69 -53.71
CA ALA A 11 -11.61 38.50 -54.21
C ALA A 11 -10.94 37.22 -53.66
N SER A 12 -11.76 36.26 -53.21
CA SER A 12 -11.74 34.82 -53.54
C SER A 12 -10.40 34.09 -53.80
N ALA A 13 -10.11 33.05 -53.00
CA ALA A 13 -9.85 31.69 -53.50
C ALA A 13 -9.74 30.65 -52.36
N GLY A 14 -10.51 29.56 -52.45
CA GLY A 14 -10.02 28.26 -51.99
C GLY A 14 -10.83 27.52 -50.90
N ALA A 15 -12.12 27.33 -51.11
CA ALA A 15 -12.86 26.28 -50.42
C ALA A 15 -12.32 24.88 -50.82
N ARG A 16 -11.95 24.04 -49.85
CA ARG A 16 -11.97 22.58 -50.01
C ARG A 16 -12.77 21.95 -48.89
N GLN A 17 -13.98 21.56 -49.28
CA GLN A 17 -14.91 20.73 -48.53
C GLN A 17 -14.27 19.36 -48.26
N ARG A 18 -14.34 18.87 -47.02
CA ARG A 18 -14.05 17.47 -46.67
C ARG A 18 -15.36 16.68 -46.69
N PRO A 19 -15.43 15.55 -47.41
CA PRO A 19 -16.64 14.72 -47.43
C PRO A 19 -16.82 13.92 -46.12
N PRO A 20 -18.07 13.67 -45.68
CA PRO A 20 -18.36 12.75 -44.59
C PRO A 20 -18.54 11.30 -45.08
N GLY A 21 -18.10 10.34 -44.26
CA GLY A 21 -18.60 8.96 -44.29
C GLY A 21 -17.58 7.89 -44.70
N ALA A 22 -17.05 7.15 -43.71
CA ALA A 22 -16.72 5.75 -43.86
C ALA A 22 -16.69 5.07 -42.49
N LEU A 23 -17.75 4.31 -42.19
CA LEU A 23 -17.79 3.36 -41.09
C LEU A 23 -16.74 2.27 -41.31
N VAL A 24 -15.71 2.22 -40.46
CA VAL A 24 -14.78 1.09 -40.41
C VAL A 24 -15.31 0.09 -39.38
N ARG A 25 -15.88 -1.02 -39.86
CA ARG A 25 -16.25 -2.18 -39.03
C ARG A 25 -14.97 -2.91 -38.56
N PRO A 26 -14.83 -3.29 -37.29
CA PRO A 26 -13.72 -4.12 -36.85
C PRO A 26 -13.92 -5.55 -37.36
N ARG A 27 -12.95 -6.09 -38.11
CA ARG A 27 -12.89 -7.52 -38.42
C ARG A 27 -12.35 -8.27 -37.20
N LEU A 28 -13.25 -8.96 -36.50
CA LEU A 28 -12.94 -10.00 -35.53
C LEU A 28 -12.13 -11.10 -36.23
N ARG A 29 -10.84 -11.23 -35.91
CA ARG A 29 -10.05 -12.42 -36.24
C ARG A 29 -9.97 -13.30 -35.00
N LEU A 30 -10.87 -14.27 -34.95
CA LEU A 30 -10.79 -15.45 -34.10
C LEU A 30 -9.58 -16.28 -34.54
N LEU A 31 -8.47 -16.21 -33.81
CA LEU A 31 -7.34 -17.14 -33.96
C LEU A 31 -7.48 -18.21 -32.88
N LEU A 32 -8.05 -19.33 -33.30
CA LEU A 32 -8.16 -20.57 -32.56
C LEU A 32 -6.83 -21.31 -32.74
N VAL A 33 -5.93 -21.20 -31.76
CA VAL A 33 -4.69 -22.00 -31.72
C VAL A 33 -5.00 -23.30 -30.99
N LEU A 34 -5.37 -24.31 -31.75
CA LEU A 34 -5.26 -25.72 -31.38
C LEU A 34 -3.95 -26.23 -32.01
N CYS A 35 -3.04 -26.76 -31.19
CA CYS A 35 -2.00 -27.75 -31.53
C CYS A 35 -1.32 -28.15 -30.21
N ALA A 36 -1.72 -29.27 -29.61
CA ALA A 36 -1.12 -30.59 -29.82
C ALA A 36 0.22 -30.73 -29.08
N ALA A 37 0.17 -31.38 -27.91
CA ALA A 37 1.32 -31.83 -27.15
C ALA A 37 1.96 -33.06 -27.82
N PRO A 38 3.29 -33.14 -27.94
CA PRO A 38 3.99 -34.39 -28.11
C PRO A 38 4.64 -34.84 -26.80
N LEU A 39 4.42 -36.11 -26.46
CA LEU A 39 5.12 -36.85 -25.42
C LEU A 39 6.47 -37.39 -25.95
N LEU A 40 7.40 -37.54 -25.02
CA LEU A 40 8.64 -38.36 -25.01
C LEU A 40 9.82 -37.92 -25.88
N SER A 41 10.91 -37.50 -25.23
CA SER A 41 12.14 -38.31 -25.13
C SER A 41 13.20 -37.63 -24.24
N SER A 42 13.73 -38.38 -23.28
CA SER A 42 14.88 -38.02 -22.46
C SER A 42 16.19 -38.18 -23.24
N PRO A 43 17.23 -37.41 -22.91
CA PRO A 43 18.59 -37.91 -23.00
C PRO A 43 19.23 -38.03 -21.60
N ALA A 44 19.83 -39.20 -21.38
CA ALA A 44 20.70 -39.50 -20.27
C ALA A 44 21.96 -38.61 -20.30
N VAL A 45 22.33 -38.05 -19.15
CA VAL A 45 23.67 -37.47 -18.92
C VAL A 45 24.41 -38.34 -17.91
N ALA A 46 25.61 -38.70 -18.34
CA ALA A 46 26.53 -39.64 -17.73
C ALA A 46 27.08 -39.18 -16.38
N ALA A 47 27.36 -40.18 -15.55
CA ALA A 47 28.14 -40.10 -14.33
C ALA A 47 29.62 -39.78 -14.61
N GLY A 48 30.22 -38.98 -13.74
CA GLY A 48 31.66 -38.79 -13.63
C GLY A 48 32.02 -38.63 -12.14
N ASP A 49 32.87 -39.52 -11.65
CA ASP A 49 33.39 -39.59 -10.28
C ASP A 49 34.45 -38.51 -9.98
N GLY A 50 34.51 -38.05 -8.72
CA GLY A 50 35.75 -37.55 -8.11
C GLY A 50 35.59 -36.44 -7.05
N PRO A 51 36.35 -36.46 -5.91
CA PRO A 51 35.87 -36.02 -4.61
C PRO A 51 36.51 -34.71 -4.10
N ALA A 52 35.80 -33.93 -3.26
CA ALA A 52 36.43 -32.97 -2.34
C ALA A 52 35.47 -32.47 -1.24
N GLY A 53 35.89 -32.66 0.02
CA GLY A 53 35.92 -31.58 1.00
C GLY A 53 34.59 -31.13 1.62
N ALA A 54 34.29 -31.73 2.77
CA ALA A 54 33.33 -31.24 3.74
C ALA A 54 33.57 -29.78 4.15
N SER A 55 32.49 -28.98 4.19
CA SER A 55 32.09 -28.14 5.32
C SER A 55 30.79 -27.42 4.96
N ALA A 56 29.66 -27.99 5.38
CA ALA A 56 28.38 -27.28 5.39
C ALA A 56 28.47 -26.13 6.41
N PRO A 57 28.01 -24.91 6.09
CA PRO A 57 27.94 -23.85 7.08
C PRO A 57 26.88 -24.24 8.13
N ALA A 58 27.31 -24.21 9.39
CA ALA A 58 26.48 -24.47 10.55
C ALA A 58 25.22 -23.59 10.54
N ALA A 59 24.05 -24.20 10.68
CA ALA A 59 22.82 -23.50 11.01
C ALA A 59 22.97 -22.83 12.40
N PRO A 60 22.59 -21.56 12.58
CA PRO A 60 22.62 -20.96 13.91
C PRO A 60 21.57 -21.65 14.77
N SER A 61 22.05 -22.32 15.81
CA SER A 61 21.25 -22.81 16.93
C SER A 61 21.10 -21.67 17.93
N SER A 62 19.93 -21.06 18.05
CA SER A 62 19.65 -20.15 19.17
C SER A 62 18.17 -20.06 19.50
N SER A 63 17.71 -21.03 20.29
CA SER A 63 16.43 -20.93 21.02
C SER A 63 16.32 -19.65 21.85
N GLY A 64 17.45 -19.09 22.30
CA GLY A 64 17.54 -17.79 22.98
C GLY A 64 17.17 -16.59 22.12
N ASP A 65 17.68 -16.50 20.88
CA ASP A 65 17.38 -15.37 19.99
C ASP A 65 15.92 -15.41 19.51
N ALA A 66 15.38 -16.60 19.27
CA ALA A 66 13.97 -16.78 18.94
C ALA A 66 13.06 -16.35 20.12
N ALA A 67 13.42 -16.67 21.36
CA ALA A 67 12.68 -16.26 22.55
C ALA A 67 12.76 -14.73 22.78
N GLN A 68 13.93 -14.12 22.55
CA GLN A 68 14.11 -12.67 22.69
C GLN A 68 13.39 -11.90 21.57
N ALA A 69 13.42 -12.40 20.34
CA ALA A 69 12.62 -11.87 19.22
C ALA A 69 11.11 -11.99 19.52
N ALA A 70 10.65 -13.12 20.05
CA ALA A 70 9.25 -13.30 20.45
C ALA A 70 8.84 -12.35 21.60
N SER A 71 9.72 -12.11 22.57
CA SER A 71 9.51 -11.15 23.65
C SER A 71 9.43 -9.70 23.12
N GLY A 72 10.35 -9.32 22.22
CA GLY A 72 10.35 -8.03 21.54
C GLY A 72 9.08 -7.79 20.72
N GLN A 73 8.67 -8.78 19.93
CA GLN A 73 7.40 -8.76 19.19
C GLN A 73 6.21 -8.56 20.14
N THR A 74 6.16 -9.27 21.26
CA THR A 74 5.09 -9.08 22.26
C THR A 74 5.06 -7.64 22.78
N GLY A 75 6.23 -7.02 23.01
CA GLY A 75 6.35 -5.61 23.34
C GLY A 75 5.76 -4.68 22.28
N TYR A 76 6.11 -4.90 21.01
CA TYR A 76 5.60 -4.13 19.87
C TYR A 76 4.09 -4.24 19.72
N ARG A 77 3.54 -5.46 19.81
CA ARG A 77 2.09 -5.70 19.71
C ARG A 77 1.31 -4.92 20.78
N ARG A 78 1.82 -4.87 22.02
CA ARG A 78 1.20 -4.04 23.08
C ARG A 78 1.26 -2.55 22.78
N MET A 79 2.37 -2.05 22.23
CA MET A 79 2.50 -0.64 21.85
C MET A 79 1.56 -0.28 20.69
N LEU A 80 1.51 -1.13 19.66
CA LEU A 80 0.59 -1.00 18.53
C LEU A 80 -0.87 -0.98 18.99
N ALA A 81 -1.26 -1.91 19.87
CA ALA A 81 -2.62 -2.00 20.38
C ALA A 81 -3.04 -0.72 21.12
N ARG A 82 -2.22 -0.27 22.08
CA ARG A 82 -2.49 0.97 22.82
C ARG A 82 -2.61 2.17 21.91
N GLU A 83 -1.65 2.37 21.00
CA GLU A 83 -1.66 3.53 20.09
C GLU A 83 -2.88 3.50 19.16
N ALA A 84 -3.26 2.30 18.66
CA ALA A 84 -4.42 2.11 17.79
C ALA A 84 -5.74 2.40 18.52
N GLU A 85 -5.90 1.90 19.74
CA GLU A 85 -7.05 2.15 20.61
C GLU A 85 -7.26 3.64 20.84
N THR A 86 -6.21 4.38 21.22
CA THR A 86 -6.29 5.85 21.40
C THR A 86 -6.75 6.60 20.15
N ARG A 87 -6.69 5.99 18.97
CA ARG A 87 -7.01 6.63 17.69
C ARG A 87 -8.27 6.10 17.02
N GLY A 88 -8.94 5.12 17.64
CA GLY A 88 -10.14 4.47 17.10
C GLY A 88 -9.84 3.59 15.88
N LEU A 89 -8.63 3.03 15.80
CA LEU A 89 -8.26 2.02 14.82
C LEU A 89 -8.32 0.64 15.48
N PRO A 90 -8.96 -0.38 14.87
CA PRO A 90 -8.90 -1.74 15.39
C PRO A 90 -7.44 -2.22 15.57
N PRO A 91 -7.03 -2.65 16.79
CA PRO A 91 -5.65 -3.06 17.07
C PRO A 91 -5.09 -4.12 16.13
N ALA A 92 -5.94 -5.08 15.73
CA ALA A 92 -5.56 -6.14 14.80
C ALA A 92 -5.08 -5.60 13.43
N ILE A 93 -5.60 -4.46 12.97
CA ILE A 93 -5.18 -3.84 11.70
C ILE A 93 -3.76 -3.25 11.86
N ALA A 94 -3.45 -2.60 12.98
CA ALA A 94 -2.12 -2.08 13.25
C ALA A 94 -1.08 -3.21 13.39
N ASP A 95 -1.41 -4.28 14.11
CA ASP A 95 -0.61 -5.51 14.22
C ASP A 95 -0.31 -6.10 12.84
N ALA A 96 -1.36 -6.30 12.04
CA ALA A 96 -1.23 -6.92 10.73
C ALA A 96 -0.42 -6.06 9.75
N VAL A 97 -0.58 -4.74 9.79
CA VAL A 97 0.22 -3.81 8.99
C VAL A 97 1.69 -3.87 9.40
N ALA A 98 2.02 -3.75 10.69
CA ALA A 98 3.41 -3.82 11.15
C ALA A 98 4.09 -5.14 10.74
N TYR A 99 3.37 -6.26 10.81
CA TYR A 99 3.89 -7.54 10.33
C TYR A 99 4.10 -7.56 8.81
N VAL A 100 3.15 -7.03 8.02
CA VAL A 100 3.23 -7.02 6.55
C VAL A 100 4.31 -6.07 6.04
N GLU A 101 4.57 -4.98 6.76
CA GLU A 101 5.57 -3.97 6.42
C GLU A 101 7.00 -4.44 6.67
N SER A 102 7.30 -4.93 7.87
CA SER A 102 8.69 -5.31 8.22
C SER A 102 8.84 -6.65 8.93
N GLY A 103 7.76 -7.39 9.16
CA GLY A 103 7.82 -8.60 9.99
C GLY A 103 8.22 -8.31 11.44
N TYR A 104 7.94 -7.10 11.93
CA TYR A 104 8.38 -6.57 13.22
C TYR A 104 9.88 -6.24 13.33
N ASP A 105 10.58 -6.08 12.21
CA ASP A 105 11.92 -5.52 12.21
C ASP A 105 11.87 -4.00 12.40
N ALA A 106 12.43 -3.52 13.51
CA ALA A 106 12.53 -2.09 13.84
C ALA A 106 13.70 -1.40 13.11
N GLY A 107 14.69 -2.16 12.65
CA GLY A 107 15.82 -1.68 11.87
C GLY A 107 15.55 -1.63 10.35
N ALA A 108 14.37 -2.08 9.91
CA ALA A 108 14.05 -2.22 8.50
C ALA A 108 14.14 -0.88 7.74
N VAL A 109 14.82 -0.89 6.59
CA VAL A 109 14.91 0.22 5.66
C VAL A 109 14.34 -0.20 4.31
N GLY A 110 13.27 0.47 3.88
CA GLY A 110 12.58 0.21 2.63
C GLY A 110 13.28 0.81 1.42
N GLY A 111 13.00 0.26 0.24
CA GLY A 111 13.66 0.63 -1.02
C GLY A 111 13.39 2.05 -1.50
N VAL A 112 12.36 2.74 -0.98
CA VAL A 112 12.09 4.16 -1.30
C VAL A 112 12.25 5.09 -0.09
N GLY A 113 12.97 4.62 0.94
CA GLY A 113 13.33 5.40 2.13
C GLY A 113 12.30 5.31 3.27
N GLU A 114 11.47 4.27 3.30
CA GLU A 114 10.69 3.92 4.48
C GLU A 114 11.57 3.40 5.62
N LEU A 115 11.15 3.64 6.86
CA LEU A 115 11.92 3.25 8.05
C LEU A 115 11.07 2.52 9.08
N GLY A 116 11.69 1.52 9.71
CA GLY A 116 11.23 0.84 10.93
C GLY A 116 10.00 -0.06 10.78
N LEU A 117 9.39 -0.37 11.92
CA LEU A 117 8.33 -1.38 12.10
C LEU A 117 7.16 -1.27 11.13
N MET A 118 6.72 -0.05 10.86
CA MET A 118 5.58 0.24 10.01
C MET A 118 5.97 0.89 8.68
N GLN A 119 7.27 0.88 8.35
CA GLN A 119 7.81 1.44 7.11
C GLN A 119 7.31 2.89 6.86
N VAL A 120 7.52 3.75 7.86
CA VAL A 120 7.10 5.15 7.82
C VAL A 120 8.11 5.97 7.01
N ARG A 121 7.62 6.77 6.05
CA ARG A 121 8.46 7.73 5.31
C ARG A 121 8.75 8.96 6.18
N PRO A 122 9.99 9.49 6.19
CA PRO A 122 10.32 10.72 6.92
C PRO A 122 9.42 11.91 6.57
N THR A 123 9.06 12.05 5.29
CA THR A 123 8.11 13.08 4.86
C THR A 123 6.73 12.89 5.50
N THR A 124 6.24 11.66 5.60
CA THR A 124 4.99 11.34 6.28
C THR A 124 5.03 11.66 7.77
N ALA A 125 6.10 11.28 8.46
CA ALA A 125 6.25 11.62 9.88
C ALA A 125 6.30 13.15 10.08
N ALA A 126 7.00 13.89 9.22
CA ALA A 126 7.06 15.35 9.29
C ALA A 126 5.69 16.00 9.09
N MET A 127 4.85 15.47 8.18
CA MET A 127 3.46 15.94 8.01
C MET A 127 2.61 15.78 9.28
N LEU A 128 2.95 14.78 10.10
CA LEU A 128 2.29 14.48 11.37
C LEU A 128 2.95 15.16 12.58
N GLY A 129 3.94 16.04 12.34
CA GLY A 129 4.59 16.85 13.37
C GLY A 129 5.88 16.26 13.94
N HIS A 130 6.47 15.24 13.32
CA HIS A 130 7.83 14.82 13.67
C HIS A 130 8.85 15.90 13.30
N THR A 131 9.66 16.32 14.27
CA THR A 131 10.71 17.33 14.09
C THR A 131 12.12 16.77 14.31
N GLY A 132 12.25 15.50 14.67
CA GLY A 132 13.53 14.84 14.88
C GLY A 132 14.20 14.39 13.58
N PRO A 133 15.42 13.83 13.65
CA PRO A 133 16.10 13.26 12.49
C PRO A 133 15.32 12.06 11.92
N ALA A 134 15.53 11.74 10.64
CA ALA A 134 14.88 10.61 9.99
C ALA A 134 15.16 9.28 10.71
N GLY A 135 16.39 9.07 11.18
CA GLY A 135 16.79 7.87 11.93
C GLY A 135 16.03 7.65 13.23
N ALA A 136 15.38 8.68 13.79
CA ALA A 136 14.48 8.51 14.94
C ALA A 136 13.26 7.62 14.61
N LEU A 137 12.93 7.41 13.34
CA LEU A 137 11.90 6.46 12.92
C LEU A 137 12.33 5.00 13.03
N LEU A 138 13.60 4.70 13.33
CA LEU A 138 14.06 3.35 13.68
C LEU A 138 13.80 3.01 15.15
N ASP A 139 13.48 4.01 15.99
CA ASP A 139 12.97 3.76 17.33
C ASP A 139 11.53 3.19 17.27
N PRO A 140 11.25 2.01 17.84
CA PRO A 140 9.93 1.37 17.78
C PRO A 140 8.78 2.26 18.25
N ALA A 141 8.94 2.98 19.36
CA ALA A 141 7.86 3.77 19.95
C ALA A 141 7.53 4.98 19.05
N THR A 142 8.55 5.66 18.55
CA THR A 142 8.42 6.77 17.60
C THR A 142 7.79 6.29 16.29
N ASN A 143 8.25 5.15 15.76
CA ASN A 143 7.72 4.57 14.53
C ASN A 143 6.23 4.21 14.67
N ILE A 144 5.85 3.52 15.74
CA ILE A 144 4.46 3.12 16.02
C ILE A 144 3.58 4.36 16.17
N ARG A 145 4.03 5.37 16.93
CA ARG A 145 3.29 6.63 17.10
C ARG A 145 2.91 7.25 15.76
N PHE A 146 3.87 7.41 14.84
CA PHE A 146 3.60 8.04 13.54
C PHE A 146 2.93 7.10 12.53
N GLY A 147 3.34 5.83 12.49
CA GLY A 147 2.75 4.82 11.60
C GLY A 147 1.27 4.58 11.90
N VAL A 148 0.93 4.37 13.17
CA VAL A 148 -0.47 4.19 13.60
C VAL A 148 -1.26 5.49 13.46
N ALA A 149 -0.66 6.66 13.72
CA ALA A 149 -1.31 7.94 13.46
C ALA A 149 -1.73 8.10 11.98
N TYR A 150 -0.82 7.77 11.06
CA TYR A 150 -1.09 7.81 9.63
C TYR A 150 -2.14 6.77 9.21
N LEU A 151 -2.02 5.53 9.69
CA LEU A 151 -2.97 4.46 9.41
C LEU A 151 -4.38 4.77 9.92
N ALA A 152 -4.50 5.35 11.12
CA ALA A 152 -5.78 5.76 11.69
C ALA A 152 -6.44 6.91 10.90
N GLN A 153 -5.66 7.83 10.34
CA GLN A 153 -6.19 8.84 9.42
C GLN A 153 -6.71 8.20 8.13
N ALA A 154 -5.96 7.26 7.55
CA ALA A 154 -6.42 6.48 6.40
C ALA A 154 -7.73 5.72 6.71
N TRP A 155 -7.84 5.12 7.89
CA TRP A 155 -9.03 4.41 8.36
C TRP A 155 -10.27 5.29 8.41
N LYS A 156 -10.12 6.50 8.95
CA LYS A 156 -11.20 7.50 9.00
C LYS A 156 -11.61 7.97 7.60
N LEU A 157 -10.65 8.24 6.72
CA LEU A 157 -10.91 8.67 5.34
C LEU A 157 -11.57 7.56 4.49
N ALA A 158 -11.25 6.31 4.79
CA ALA A 158 -11.86 5.13 4.19
C ALA A 158 -13.17 4.70 4.86
N GLN A 159 -13.56 5.34 5.97
CA GLN A 159 -14.75 5.03 6.78
C GLN A 159 -14.80 3.57 7.24
N GLY A 160 -13.64 3.05 7.61
CA GLY A 160 -13.54 1.66 8.04
C GLY A 160 -13.53 0.61 6.93
N ASP A 161 -13.48 1.01 5.66
CA ASP A 161 -13.16 0.04 4.61
C ASP A 161 -11.68 -0.35 4.68
N LEU A 162 -11.42 -1.63 4.96
CA LEU A 162 -10.06 -2.15 5.15
C LEU A 162 -9.18 -1.93 3.91
N CYS A 163 -9.62 -2.33 2.72
CA CYS A 163 -8.76 -2.25 1.55
C CYS A 163 -8.50 -0.81 1.11
N ARG A 164 -9.49 0.09 1.19
CA ARG A 164 -9.30 1.53 0.93
C ARG A 164 -8.37 2.15 1.98
N THR A 165 -8.46 1.74 3.24
CA THR A 165 -7.51 2.16 4.28
C THR A 165 -6.09 1.79 3.92
N LEU A 166 -5.86 0.52 3.58
CA LEU A 166 -4.54 -0.01 3.26
C LEU A 166 -3.97 0.59 1.97
N MET A 167 -4.82 0.83 0.97
CA MET A 167 -4.46 1.59 -0.22
C MET A 167 -4.00 3.01 0.14
N LYS A 168 -4.76 3.73 0.97
CA LYS A 168 -4.44 5.09 1.43
C LYS A 168 -3.20 5.16 2.32
N TYR A 169 -2.93 4.13 3.10
CA TYR A 169 -1.71 4.01 3.88
C TYR A 169 -0.49 3.89 2.95
N ARG A 170 -0.53 2.91 2.04
CA ARG A 170 0.60 2.60 1.15
C ARG A 170 0.84 3.67 0.07
N ALA A 171 -0.22 4.15 -0.58
CA ALA A 171 -0.12 5.01 -1.76
C ALA A 171 -0.30 6.51 -1.44
N GLY A 172 -0.68 6.84 -0.20
CA GLY A 172 -1.02 8.20 0.18
C GLY A 172 -2.53 8.39 0.38
N HIS A 173 -2.92 9.24 1.33
CA HIS A 173 -4.33 9.38 1.71
C HIS A 173 -5.24 9.92 0.60
N GLY A 174 -4.68 10.61 -0.39
CA GLY A 174 -5.40 11.08 -1.58
C GLY A 174 -5.62 10.04 -2.67
N GLU A 175 -5.09 8.82 -2.52
CA GLU A 175 -5.35 7.75 -3.48
C GLU A 175 -6.83 7.35 -3.40
N GLU A 176 -7.49 7.28 -4.55
CA GLU A 176 -8.91 6.91 -4.67
C GLU A 176 -9.12 5.70 -5.57
N ARG A 177 -8.09 5.28 -6.32
CA ARG A 177 -8.19 4.15 -7.24
C ARG A 177 -7.36 2.98 -6.73
N MET A 178 -8.04 1.85 -6.54
CA MET A 178 -7.35 0.60 -6.19
C MET A 178 -6.41 0.17 -7.32
N SER A 179 -5.10 0.26 -7.07
CA SER A 179 -4.08 -0.29 -7.96
C SER A 179 -3.88 -1.80 -7.72
N PRO A 180 -3.33 -2.56 -8.68
CA PRO A 180 -2.97 -3.96 -8.46
C PRO A 180 -2.06 -4.16 -7.24
N ARG A 181 -1.06 -3.28 -7.05
CA ARG A 181 -0.15 -3.33 -5.89
C ARG A 181 -0.90 -3.12 -4.57
N SER A 182 -1.84 -2.19 -4.54
CA SER A 182 -2.66 -1.93 -3.35
C SER A 182 -3.62 -3.08 -3.05
N ALA A 183 -4.16 -3.75 -4.10
CA ALA A 183 -4.98 -4.94 -3.93
C ALA A 183 -4.18 -6.11 -3.36
N THR A 184 -2.98 -6.37 -3.89
CA THR A 184 -2.05 -7.39 -3.34
C THR A 184 -1.68 -7.09 -1.89
N TYR A 185 -1.40 -5.83 -1.57
CA TYR A 185 -1.13 -5.40 -0.21
C TYR A 185 -2.33 -5.64 0.72
N CYS A 186 -3.55 -5.32 0.29
CA CYS A 186 -4.75 -5.64 1.06
C CYS A 186 -4.89 -7.15 1.30
N GLN A 187 -4.64 -7.99 0.29
CA GLN A 187 -4.72 -9.45 0.44
C GLN A 187 -3.72 -9.96 1.48
N ARG A 188 -2.46 -9.48 1.47
CA ARG A 188 -1.46 -9.85 2.49
C ARG A 188 -1.92 -9.53 3.90
N VAL A 189 -2.50 -8.35 4.12
CA VAL A 189 -3.03 -7.96 5.44
C VAL A 189 -4.25 -8.80 5.83
N ARG A 190 -5.16 -9.11 4.90
CA ARG A 190 -6.31 -9.98 5.16
C ARG A 190 -5.89 -11.39 5.59
N VAL A 191 -4.87 -11.96 4.94
CA VAL A 191 -4.31 -13.26 5.35
C VAL A 191 -3.78 -13.19 6.78
N ARG A 192 -3.09 -12.10 7.14
CA ARG A 192 -2.57 -11.91 8.50
C ARG A 192 -3.67 -11.74 9.54
N LEU A 193 -4.72 -10.97 9.22
CA LEU A 193 -5.90 -10.82 10.08
C LEU A 193 -6.60 -12.16 10.30
N ALA A 194 -6.83 -12.93 9.24
CA ALA A 194 -7.45 -14.26 9.35
C ALA A 194 -6.61 -15.22 10.19
N ALA A 195 -5.27 -15.19 10.08
CA ALA A 195 -4.38 -15.99 10.91
C ALA A 195 -4.43 -15.58 12.39
N ALA A 196 -4.55 -14.27 12.68
CA ALA A 196 -4.72 -13.76 14.03
C ALA A 196 -6.08 -14.16 14.61
N ASP A 197 -7.16 -14.03 13.85
CA ASP A 197 -8.50 -14.45 14.24
C ASP A 197 -8.56 -15.97 14.49
N ALA A 198 -7.93 -16.77 13.64
CA ALA A 198 -7.83 -18.22 13.84
C ALA A 198 -7.00 -18.57 15.09
N SER A 199 -5.96 -17.80 15.41
CA SER A 199 -5.17 -17.99 16.62
C SER A 199 -5.96 -17.61 17.88
N LEU A 200 -6.74 -16.52 17.81
CA LEU A 200 -7.64 -16.10 18.89
C LEU A 200 -8.80 -17.07 19.05
N ALA A 201 -9.38 -17.56 17.95
CA ALA A 201 -10.40 -18.60 17.97
C ALA A 201 -9.84 -19.92 18.49
N GLY A 202 -8.61 -20.29 18.13
CA GLY A 202 -7.92 -21.45 18.70
C GLY A 202 -7.71 -21.31 20.21
N ALA A 203 -7.20 -20.15 20.67
CA ALA A 203 -7.05 -19.87 22.09
C ALA A 203 -8.41 -19.83 22.83
N ALA A 204 -9.43 -19.26 22.20
CA ALA A 204 -10.80 -19.22 22.72
C ALA A 204 -11.43 -20.61 22.74
N LEU A 205 -11.27 -21.44 21.71
CA LEU A 205 -11.79 -22.82 21.67
C LEU A 205 -11.10 -23.72 22.71
N HIS A 206 -9.80 -23.54 22.95
CA HIS A 206 -9.13 -24.18 24.09
C HIS A 206 -9.68 -23.68 25.44
N SER A 207 -10.23 -22.47 25.47
CA SER A 207 -10.85 -21.85 26.66
C SER A 207 -12.38 -22.03 26.71
N PHE A 208 -13.02 -22.56 25.66
CA PHE A 208 -14.46 -22.50 25.44
C PHE A 208 -14.94 -23.81 24.79
N GLN A 209 -15.09 -24.85 25.60
CA GLN A 209 -15.89 -26.02 25.24
C GLN A 209 -17.38 -25.63 25.29
N GLY A 210 -17.90 -25.00 24.23
CA GLY A 210 -19.33 -24.67 24.10
C GLY A 210 -19.67 -23.99 22.77
N GLY A 211 -20.44 -24.65 21.90
CA GLY A 211 -20.63 -24.28 20.48
C GLY A 211 -21.53 -23.07 20.20
N VAL A 212 -21.33 -22.43 19.03
CA VAL A 212 -22.12 -21.27 18.56
C VAL A 212 -22.46 -21.39 17.06
N ARG A 213 -23.72 -21.09 16.71
CA ARG A 213 -24.29 -21.00 15.33
C ARG A 213 -24.15 -19.59 14.75
N GLY A 214 -23.94 -19.50 13.43
CA GLY A 214 -23.50 -18.29 12.71
C GLY A 214 -24.57 -17.27 12.27
N ILE A 215 -24.10 -16.09 11.83
CA ILE A 215 -24.87 -14.91 11.41
C ILE A 215 -24.57 -14.58 9.92
N PRO A 216 -25.55 -14.21 9.07
CA PRO A 216 -25.32 -13.90 7.66
C PRO A 216 -24.97 -12.42 7.41
N ALA A 217 -24.21 -12.18 6.34
CA ALA A 217 -23.68 -10.88 5.94
C ALA A 217 -24.63 -10.11 5.00
N ALA A 218 -24.84 -8.81 5.28
CA ALA A 218 -25.57 -7.89 4.40
C ALA A 218 -24.59 -7.03 3.57
N ARG A 219 -24.99 -6.74 2.32
CA ARG A 219 -24.22 -6.11 1.24
C ARG A 219 -24.59 -4.63 1.11
N LEU A 220 -23.62 -3.73 0.97
CA LEU A 220 -23.84 -2.30 0.73
C LEU A 220 -23.35 -1.90 -0.67
N THR A 221 -24.22 -1.26 -1.45
CA THR A 221 -23.87 -0.57 -2.70
C THR A 221 -24.58 0.78 -2.74
N GLU A 222 -23.84 1.88 -2.50
CA GLU A 222 -24.19 3.21 -3.04
C GLU A 222 -22.97 4.15 -3.03
N ARG A 223 -22.93 5.13 -3.93
CA ARG A 223 -21.79 6.03 -4.15
C ARG A 223 -21.70 7.06 -3.03
N ASP A 224 -20.61 7.01 -2.28
CA ASP A 224 -20.48 7.63 -0.97
C ASP A 224 -20.04 9.13 -1.01
N PRO A 225 -20.85 10.05 -0.46
CA PRO A 225 -20.57 11.50 -0.42
C PRO A 225 -19.32 11.87 0.39
N ARG A 226 -18.82 10.97 1.24
CA ARG A 226 -17.63 11.22 2.07
C ARG A 226 -16.31 11.20 1.26
N SER A 227 -16.33 10.68 0.03
CA SER A 227 -15.22 10.82 -0.92
C SER A 227 -14.89 12.30 -1.26
N ALA A 228 -15.87 13.21 -1.19
CA ALA A 228 -15.65 14.65 -1.42
C ALA A 228 -14.92 15.34 -0.26
N ILE A 229 -15.24 14.96 0.97
CA ILE A 229 -14.61 15.48 2.18
C ILE A 229 -13.13 15.03 2.23
N ALA A 230 -12.87 13.77 1.89
CA ALA A 230 -11.51 13.24 1.80
C ALA A 230 -10.64 14.01 0.79
N ARG A 231 -11.19 14.40 -0.38
CA ARG A 231 -10.47 15.21 -1.38
C ARG A 231 -10.08 16.59 -0.86
N ARG A 232 -10.98 17.25 -0.11
CA ARG A 232 -10.73 18.58 0.45
C ARG A 232 -9.63 18.56 1.52
N LEU A 233 -9.73 17.61 2.46
CA LEU A 233 -8.69 17.42 3.49
C LEU A 233 -7.33 17.08 2.86
N TRP A 234 -7.30 16.31 1.77
CA TRP A 234 -6.06 16.01 1.06
C TRP A 234 -5.48 17.21 0.30
N ALA A 235 -6.30 18.06 -0.30
CA ALA A 235 -5.80 19.27 -0.96
C ALA A 235 -5.10 20.21 0.04
N GLU A 236 -5.70 20.39 1.21
CA GLU A 236 -5.15 21.18 2.32
C GLU A 236 -3.87 20.53 2.89
N HIS A 237 -3.86 19.20 2.98
CA HIS A 237 -2.70 18.43 3.41
C HIS A 237 -1.53 18.52 2.41
N ALA A 238 -1.77 18.24 1.12
CA ALA A 238 -0.78 18.30 0.05
C ALA A 238 -0.13 19.70 -0.07
N ALA A 239 -0.90 20.77 0.17
CA ALA A 239 -0.37 22.13 0.24
C ALA A 239 0.63 22.31 1.40
N ARG A 240 0.33 21.74 2.57
CA ARG A 240 1.23 21.73 3.73
C ARG A 240 2.54 20.98 3.43
N VAL A 241 2.48 19.85 2.74
CA VAL A 241 3.66 19.06 2.33
C VAL A 241 4.59 19.85 1.43
N ARG A 242 4.04 20.52 0.40
CA ARG A 242 4.84 21.35 -0.50
C ARG A 242 5.56 22.47 0.25
N GLY A 243 4.90 23.07 1.24
CA GLY A 243 5.52 24.08 2.11
C GLY A 243 6.66 23.53 2.98
N ILE A 244 6.51 22.33 3.53
CA ILE A 244 7.56 21.69 4.35
C ILE A 244 8.74 21.24 3.48
N GLY A 245 8.48 20.62 2.33
CA GLY A 245 9.52 20.20 1.37
C GLY A 245 10.39 21.39 0.93
N ALA A 246 9.76 22.48 0.50
CA ALA A 246 10.48 23.71 0.11
C ALA A 246 11.32 24.32 1.24
N ARG A 247 10.94 24.11 2.51
CA ARG A 247 11.71 24.55 3.68
C ARG A 247 12.90 23.64 3.96
N ILE A 248 12.73 22.32 3.81
CA ILE A 248 13.82 21.35 3.93
C ILE A 248 14.85 21.57 2.82
N ASP A 249 14.41 21.74 1.57
CA ASP A 249 15.30 22.00 0.43
C ASP A 249 16.11 23.29 0.61
N ARG A 250 15.52 24.33 1.21
CA ARG A 250 16.24 25.58 1.54
C ARG A 250 17.30 25.39 2.62
N ILE A 251 17.06 24.51 3.59
CA ILE A 251 18.03 24.19 4.65
C ILE A 251 19.16 23.31 4.10
N MET A 252 18.86 22.41 3.16
CA MET A 252 19.81 21.46 2.60
C MET A 252 20.57 21.97 1.36
N GLY A 253 20.06 22.97 0.66
CA GLY A 253 20.64 23.53 -0.58
C GLY A 253 21.34 24.88 -0.42
N GLY A 254 21.45 25.40 0.81
CA GLY A 254 22.20 26.62 1.13
C GLY A 254 23.60 26.27 1.67
N GLY A 255 24.53 25.99 0.75
CA GLY A 255 25.97 25.87 0.99
C GLY A 255 26.72 26.54 -0.15
#